data_AF-S4NSH4-F1
#
_entry.id   AF-S4NSH4-F1
#
_cell.length_a   1.000
_cell.length_b   1.000
_cell.length_c   1.000
_cell.angle_alpha   90.00
_cell.angle_beta   90.00
_cell.angle_gamma   90.00
#
_symmetry.space_group_name_H-M   'P 1'
#
loop_
_entity.id
_entity.type
_entity.pdbx_description
1 polymer ?
#
loop_
_entity_poly.entity_id
_entity_poly.type
_entity_poly.pdbx_seq_one_letter_code
_entity_poly.pdbx_strand_id
1 'polypeptide(L)'
;MSSSTRLHEERERAPCLRDAGMRVLGKQRRVALDVLMACWGTGTWLGVNGVYMQLPLLVQRLPERWRLPSHIAVVIQLANVGVLLYALLRRVLPRAPDAPYVVALLLLGTLALFLNGFLYAETAVLAGAERSVSFLTITFFTGLVGCTSSVLFYPYLRHFRDVYLATYLVGEGLSGLLPSVLSLVQGAGGE
;
A
#
# COMPACT_ATOMS: atom_id res chain seq x y z
N MET A 1 -6.10 30.57 -20.78
CA MET A 1 -4.73 30.20 -20.33
C MET A 1 -4.29 30.82 -18.99
N SER A 2 -5.13 31.60 -18.27
CA SER A 2 -4.74 32.24 -16.98
C SER A 2 -5.21 31.48 -15.72
N SER A 3 -6.10 30.49 -15.86
CA SER A 3 -6.66 29.73 -14.72
C SER A 3 -5.72 28.63 -14.21
N SER A 4 -4.94 27.99 -15.09
CA SER A 4 -4.05 26.88 -14.71
C SER A 4 -2.83 27.38 -13.92
N THR A 5 -2.35 28.58 -14.23
CA THR A 5 -1.19 29.19 -13.57
C THR A 5 -1.53 29.60 -12.13
N ARG A 6 -2.74 30.12 -11.90
CA ARG A 6 -3.24 30.48 -10.55
C ARG A 6 -3.44 29.27 -9.64
N LEU A 7 -3.96 28.15 -10.18
CA LEU A 7 -4.07 26.88 -9.43
C LEU A 7 -2.69 26.33 -9.02
N HIS A 8 -1.66 26.52 -9.87
CA HIS A 8 -0.29 26.16 -9.54
C HIS A 8 0.31 27.04 -8.44
N GLU A 9 0.05 28.35 -8.46
CA GLU A 9 0.48 29.30 -7.42
C GLU A 9 -0.22 29.09 -6.07
N GLU A 10 -1.49 28.69 -6.05
CA GLU A 10 -2.19 28.38 -4.78
C GLU A 10 -1.65 27.09 -4.12
N ARG A 11 -1.27 26.06 -4.91
CA ARG A 11 -0.58 24.87 -4.37
C ARG A 11 0.77 25.19 -3.73
N GLU A 12 1.45 26.25 -4.17
CA GLU A 12 2.70 26.70 -3.55
C GLU A 12 2.50 27.32 -2.16
N ARG A 13 1.30 27.82 -1.86
CA ARG A 13 0.94 28.50 -0.60
C ARG A 13 0.27 27.58 0.43
N ALA A 14 0.57 26.28 0.43
CA ALA A 14 0.18 25.44 1.56
C ALA A 14 0.86 25.96 2.84
N PRO A 15 0.11 26.29 3.91
CA PRO A 15 0.63 27.00 5.10
C PRO A 15 1.73 26.25 5.87
N CYS A 16 1.89 24.94 5.62
CA CYS A 16 2.94 24.10 6.18
C CYS A 16 4.33 24.25 5.51
N LEU A 17 4.47 25.09 4.47
CA LEU A 17 5.71 25.27 3.71
C LEU A 17 6.59 26.46 4.15
N ARG A 18 6.20 27.25 5.16
CA ARG A 18 7.04 28.34 5.69
C ARG A 18 8.26 27.81 6.46
N ASP A 19 9.44 28.08 5.91
CA ASP A 19 10.74 28.20 6.62
C ASP A 19 11.63 26.98 6.94
N ALA A 20 11.75 25.98 6.05
CA ALA A 20 12.85 24.99 6.16
C ALA A 20 13.25 24.30 4.83
N GLY A 21 13.41 25.06 3.73
CA GLY A 21 13.65 24.48 2.40
C GLY A 21 15.11 24.50 1.95
N MET A 22 15.74 23.33 1.81
CA MET A 22 17.01 23.15 1.09
C MET A 22 16.73 23.11 -0.43
N ARG A 23 17.51 23.82 -1.24
CA ARG A 23 17.31 23.89 -2.70
C ARG A 23 18.02 22.72 -3.38
N VAL A 24 17.27 21.68 -3.75
CA VAL A 24 17.75 20.63 -4.66
C VAL A 24 16.97 20.77 -5.97
N LEU A 25 17.69 20.95 -7.09
CA LEU A 25 17.14 21.21 -8.44
C LEU A 25 16.18 22.42 -8.53
N GLY A 26 16.60 23.59 -8.03
CA GLY A 26 15.97 24.88 -8.36
C GLY A 26 14.56 25.13 -7.80
N LYS A 27 13.93 24.17 -7.11
CA LYS A 27 12.66 24.36 -6.39
C LYS A 27 12.88 24.13 -4.90
N GLN A 28 12.34 25.00 -4.05
CA GLN A 28 12.31 24.76 -2.59
C GLN A 28 11.58 23.43 -2.33
N ARG A 29 12.34 22.40 -1.94
CA ARG A 29 11.85 21.07 -1.59
C ARG A 29 12.16 20.82 -0.12
N ARG A 30 11.23 20.20 0.58
CA ARG A 30 11.47 19.70 1.94
C ARG A 30 11.84 18.23 1.80
N VAL A 31 13.12 17.92 1.97
CA VAL A 31 13.64 16.53 1.86
C VAL A 31 12.89 15.58 2.80
N ALA A 32 12.56 16.04 4.01
CA ALA A 32 11.74 15.28 4.93
C ALA A 32 10.38 14.87 4.33
N LEU A 33 9.74 15.76 3.55
CA LEU A 33 8.46 15.45 2.91
C LEU A 33 8.65 14.50 1.73
N ASP A 34 9.74 14.61 0.97
CA ASP A 34 10.09 13.64 -0.06
C ASP A 34 10.27 12.23 0.55
N VAL A 35 11.00 12.11 1.67
CA VAL A 35 11.17 10.83 2.38
C VAL A 35 9.83 10.27 2.86
N LEU A 36 8.99 11.11 3.49
CA LEU A 36 7.66 10.69 3.94
C LEU A 36 6.77 10.23 2.78
N MET A 37 6.82 10.92 1.63
CA MET A 37 6.05 10.55 0.45
C MET A 37 6.55 9.25 -0.18
N ALA A 38 7.86 9.03 -0.20
CA ALA A 38 8.44 7.76 -0.63
C ALA A 38 8.02 6.62 0.32
N CYS A 39 8.13 6.80 1.64
CA CYS A 39 7.67 5.81 2.63
C CYS A 39 6.17 5.50 2.51
N TRP A 40 5.35 6.52 2.29
CA TRP A 40 3.92 6.36 2.02
C TRP A 40 3.71 5.51 0.77
N GLY A 41 4.31 5.90 -0.36
CA GLY A 41 4.23 5.16 -1.61
C GLY A 41 4.61 3.70 -1.45
N THR A 42 5.73 3.42 -0.77
CA THR A 42 6.19 2.06 -0.46
C THR A 42 5.12 1.25 0.27
N GLY A 43 4.44 1.84 1.26
CA GLY A 43 3.46 1.14 2.09
C GLY A 43 2.22 0.63 1.35
N THR A 44 1.92 1.14 0.16
CA THR A 44 0.73 0.75 -0.61
C THR A 44 0.73 -0.71 -1.04
N TRP A 45 1.84 -1.17 -1.59
CA TRP A 45 1.98 -2.53 -2.14
C TRP A 45 2.94 -3.41 -1.36
N LEU A 46 3.62 -2.88 -0.33
CA LEU A 46 4.61 -3.60 0.46
C LEU A 46 4.06 -4.92 1.02
N GLY A 47 2.81 -4.92 1.48
CA GLY A 47 2.20 -6.11 2.07
C GLY A 47 2.00 -7.25 1.07
N VAL A 48 1.40 -6.94 -0.09
CA VAL A 48 1.15 -7.92 -1.16
C VAL A 48 2.48 -8.41 -1.73
N ASN A 49 3.39 -7.49 -2.04
CA ASN A 49 4.71 -7.83 -2.57
C ASN A 49 5.52 -8.66 -1.57
N GLY A 50 5.44 -8.34 -0.27
CA GLY A 50 6.08 -9.10 0.80
C GLY A 50 5.59 -10.53 0.87
N VAL A 51 4.27 -10.75 0.79
CA VAL A 51 3.68 -12.09 0.77
C VAL A 51 4.20 -12.91 -0.43
N TYR A 52 4.25 -12.32 -1.63
CA TYR A 52 4.77 -13.02 -2.80
C TYR A 52 6.28 -13.31 -2.70
N MET A 53 7.07 -12.42 -2.12
CA MET A 53 8.51 -12.64 -1.94
C MET A 53 8.84 -13.69 -0.88
N GLN A 54 7.92 -13.96 0.06
CA GLN A 54 8.03 -15.03 1.05
C GLN A 54 7.38 -16.34 0.61
N LEU A 55 6.78 -16.36 -0.58
CA LEU A 55 6.03 -17.51 -1.09
C LEU A 55 6.81 -18.84 -1.06
N PRO A 56 8.12 -18.91 -1.42
CA PRO A 56 8.86 -20.17 -1.34
C PRO A 56 8.87 -20.79 0.07
N LEU A 57 9.01 -19.96 1.10
CA LEU A 57 8.99 -20.39 2.51
C LEU A 57 7.58 -20.75 2.97
N LEU A 58 6.58 -19.99 2.53
CA LEU A 58 5.16 -20.22 2.86
C LEU A 58 4.66 -21.55 2.29
N VAL A 59 5.02 -21.88 1.04
CA VAL A 59 4.64 -23.14 0.37
C VAL A 59 5.17 -24.37 1.12
N GLN A 60 6.31 -24.26 1.81
CA GLN A 60 6.86 -25.36 2.60
C GLN A 60 6.13 -25.58 3.93
N ARG A 61 5.54 -24.52 4.51
CA ARG A 61 4.89 -24.58 5.84
C ARG A 61 3.38 -24.74 5.79
N LEU A 62 2.73 -24.20 4.77
CA LEU A 62 1.26 -24.14 4.69
C LEU A 62 0.69 -25.37 3.98
N PRO A 63 -0.51 -25.85 4.40
CA PRO A 63 -1.08 -27.11 3.91
C PRO A 63 -1.41 -27.08 2.41
N GLU A 64 -1.66 -25.89 1.83
CA GLU A 64 -1.98 -25.75 0.40
C GLU A 64 -0.80 -25.99 -0.55
N ARG A 65 0.44 -25.94 -0.06
CA ARG A 65 1.67 -26.11 -0.86
C ARG A 65 1.63 -25.25 -2.14
N TRP A 66 1.97 -25.80 -3.29
CA TRP A 66 2.01 -25.11 -4.59
C TRP A 66 0.66 -24.63 -5.11
N ARG A 67 -0.45 -24.92 -4.43
CA ARG A 67 -1.74 -24.30 -4.73
C ARG A 67 -1.88 -22.93 -4.07
N LEU A 68 -1.09 -22.62 -3.04
CA LEU A 68 -1.12 -21.36 -2.30
C LEU A 68 -1.00 -20.10 -3.18
N PRO A 69 -0.09 -20.02 -4.18
CA PRO A 69 0.04 -18.83 -5.02
C PRO A 69 -1.27 -18.51 -5.77
N SER A 70 -1.96 -19.55 -6.25
CA SER A 70 -3.26 -19.39 -6.93
C SER A 70 -4.35 -18.91 -5.97
N HIS A 71 -4.37 -19.40 -4.72
CA HIS A 71 -5.34 -18.94 -3.72
C HIS A 71 -5.09 -17.47 -3.34
N ILE A 72 -3.82 -17.09 -3.12
CA ILE A 72 -3.42 -15.69 -2.87
C ILE A 72 -3.87 -14.79 -4.01
N ALA A 73 -3.61 -15.18 -5.26
CA ALA A 73 -4.02 -14.40 -6.43
C ALA A 73 -5.55 -14.20 -6.47
N VAL A 74 -6.34 -15.27 -6.31
CA VAL A 74 -7.81 -15.18 -6.28
C VAL A 74 -8.28 -14.25 -5.16
N VAL A 75 -7.72 -14.39 -3.96
CA VAL A 75 -8.07 -13.56 -2.80
C VAL A 75 -7.77 -12.08 -3.05
N ILE A 76 -6.61 -11.75 -3.62
CA ILE A 76 -6.25 -10.36 -3.97
C ILE A 76 -7.21 -9.82 -5.04
N GLN A 77 -7.56 -10.63 -6.04
CA GLN A 77 -8.53 -10.20 -7.06
C GLN A 77 -9.89 -9.90 -6.46
N LEU A 78 -10.36 -10.69 -5.49
CA LEU A 78 -11.59 -10.42 -4.75
C LEU A 78 -11.47 -9.14 -3.89
N ALA A 79 -10.28 -8.83 -3.40
CA ALA A 79 -10.02 -7.65 -2.59
C ALA A 79 -10.21 -6.31 -3.33
N ASN A 80 -10.28 -6.34 -4.68
CA ASN A 80 -10.72 -5.19 -5.48
C ASN A 80 -12.13 -4.68 -5.11
N VAL A 81 -12.93 -5.47 -4.39
CA VAL A 81 -14.18 -4.99 -3.75
C VAL A 81 -13.93 -3.75 -2.89
N GLY A 82 -12.73 -3.55 -2.34
CA GLY A 82 -12.34 -2.34 -1.62
C GLY A 82 -12.52 -1.06 -2.43
N VAL A 83 -12.21 -1.10 -3.74
CA VAL A 83 -12.41 0.04 -4.64
C VAL A 83 -13.90 0.35 -4.81
N LEU A 84 -14.73 -0.69 -4.94
CA LEU A 84 -16.20 -0.53 -5.03
C LEU A 84 -16.78 0.01 -3.73
N LEU A 85 -16.34 -0.51 -2.58
CA LEU A 85 -16.75 -0.03 -1.25
C LEU A 85 -16.37 1.44 -1.06
N TYR A 86 -15.16 1.83 -1.44
CA TYR A 86 -14.72 3.21 -1.37
C TYR A 86 -15.56 4.11 -2.30
N ALA A 87 -15.82 3.69 -3.54
CA ALA A 87 -16.66 4.44 -4.47
C ALA A 87 -18.09 4.64 -3.93
N LEU A 88 -18.68 3.59 -3.34
CA LEU A 88 -19.98 3.67 -2.69
C LEU A 88 -19.97 4.62 -1.48
N LEU A 89 -18.93 4.52 -0.64
CA LEU A 89 -18.77 5.36 0.54
C LEU A 89 -18.66 6.84 0.16
N ARG A 90 -17.95 7.16 -0.92
CA ARG A 90 -17.89 8.52 -1.47
C ARG A 90 -19.21 9.01 -2.05
N ARG A 91 -20.05 8.10 -2.56
CA ARG A 91 -21.40 8.44 -3.03
C ARG A 91 -22.35 8.75 -1.87
N VAL A 92 -22.24 8.01 -0.76
CA VAL A 92 -23.07 8.21 0.44
C VAL A 92 -22.59 9.42 1.26
N LEU A 93 -21.27 9.63 1.35
CA LEU A 93 -20.64 10.71 2.13
C LEU A 93 -19.79 11.62 1.23
N PRO A 94 -20.41 12.39 0.30
CA PRO A 94 -19.67 13.17 -0.70
C PRO A 94 -18.86 14.33 -0.11
N ARG A 95 -19.20 14.80 1.10
CA ARG A 95 -18.57 15.94 1.78
C ARG A 95 -17.47 15.54 2.79
N ALA A 96 -17.25 14.25 3.00
CA ALA A 96 -16.25 13.80 3.96
C ALA A 96 -14.83 14.11 3.44
N PRO A 97 -13.89 14.55 4.32
CA PRO A 97 -12.50 14.77 3.93
C PRO A 97 -11.81 13.44 3.60
N ASP A 98 -10.81 13.50 2.72
CA ASP A 98 -10.07 12.32 2.26
C ASP A 98 -9.14 11.73 3.35
N ALA A 99 -8.60 12.58 4.22
CA ALA A 99 -7.62 12.24 5.25
C ALA A 99 -8.03 11.09 6.19
N PRO A 100 -9.24 11.05 6.80
CA PRO A 100 -9.64 9.94 7.65
C PRO A 100 -9.69 8.60 6.92
N TYR A 101 -10.07 8.57 5.64
CA TYR A 101 -10.08 7.35 4.84
C TYR A 101 -8.65 6.83 4.62
N VAL A 102 -7.71 7.74 4.36
CA VAL A 102 -6.29 7.38 4.21
C VAL A 102 -5.75 6.77 5.50
N VAL A 103 -5.97 7.44 6.63
CA VAL A 103 -5.50 6.98 7.94
C VAL A 103 -6.12 5.63 8.30
N ALA A 104 -7.43 5.47 8.10
CA ALA A 104 -8.13 4.20 8.35
C ALA A 104 -7.57 3.06 7.49
N LEU A 105 -7.28 3.32 6.21
CA LEU A 105 -6.72 2.32 5.30
C LEU A 105 -5.29 1.92 5.72
N LEU A 106 -4.46 2.89 6.12
CA LEU A 106 -3.11 2.63 6.61
C LEU A 106 -3.12 1.83 7.92
N LEU A 107 -3.98 2.21 8.88
CA LEU A 107 -4.14 1.47 10.14
C LEU A 107 -4.61 0.03 9.89
N LEU A 108 -5.58 -0.15 9.00
CA LEU A 108 -6.06 -1.48 8.60
C LEU A 108 -4.92 -2.32 8.00
N GLY A 109 -4.12 -1.74 7.10
CA GLY A 109 -2.98 -2.42 6.47
C GLY A 109 -1.88 -2.78 7.48
N THR A 110 -1.53 -1.86 8.37
CA THR A 110 -0.55 -2.11 9.44
C THR A 110 -1.03 -3.20 10.38
N LEU A 111 -2.30 -3.16 10.81
CA LEU A 111 -2.87 -4.18 11.67
C LEU A 111 -2.91 -5.55 10.97
N ALA A 112 -3.32 -5.59 9.69
CA ALA A 112 -3.33 -6.82 8.90
C ALA A 112 -1.92 -7.43 8.83
N LEU A 113 -0.90 -6.66 8.45
CA LEU A 113 0.48 -7.16 8.36
C LEU A 113 1.05 -7.59 9.72
N PHE A 114 0.77 -6.83 10.78
CA PHE A 114 1.17 -7.18 12.13
C PHE A 114 0.55 -8.51 12.57
N LEU A 115 -0.76 -8.66 12.39
CA LEU A 115 -1.49 -9.90 12.71
C LEU A 115 -1.01 -11.07 11.85
N ASN A 116 -0.69 -10.84 10.57
CA ASN A 116 -0.17 -11.87 9.69
C ASN A 116 1.12 -12.49 10.25
N GLY A 117 2.02 -11.66 10.80
CA GLY A 117 3.28 -12.12 11.35
C GLY A 117 3.14 -13.17 12.47
N PHE A 118 2.04 -13.12 13.23
CA PHE A 118 1.76 -14.08 14.32
C PHE A 118 0.80 -15.20 13.90
N LEU A 119 -0.22 -14.89 13.10
CA LEU A 119 -1.32 -15.80 12.77
C LEU A 119 -1.13 -16.56 11.46
N TYR A 120 -0.02 -16.36 10.72
CA TYR A 120 0.17 -17.03 9.42
C TYR A 120 0.22 -18.56 9.52
N ALA A 121 0.67 -19.11 10.64
CA ALA A 121 0.82 -20.55 10.84
C ALA A 121 -0.48 -21.23 11.31
N GLU A 122 -1.47 -20.46 11.75
CA GLU A 122 -2.73 -21.00 12.24
C GLU A 122 -3.58 -21.54 11.08
N THR A 123 -3.97 -22.80 11.20
CA THR A 123 -4.77 -23.52 10.20
C THR A 123 -6.12 -23.91 10.78
N ALA A 124 -7.13 -24.01 9.91
CA ALA A 124 -8.48 -24.43 10.27
C ALA A 124 -8.98 -25.48 9.28
N VAL A 125 -9.77 -26.45 9.76
CA VAL A 125 -10.37 -27.47 8.90
C VAL A 125 -11.59 -26.87 8.20
N LEU A 126 -11.52 -26.70 6.89
CA LEU A 126 -12.61 -26.19 6.06
C LEU A 126 -12.90 -27.17 4.92
N ALA A 127 -14.18 -27.54 4.77
CA ALA A 127 -14.64 -28.51 3.77
C ALA A 127 -13.85 -29.85 3.79
N GLY A 128 -13.49 -30.32 4.99
CA GLY A 128 -12.77 -31.58 5.19
C GLY A 128 -11.27 -31.55 4.89
N ALA A 129 -10.68 -30.37 4.65
CA ALA A 129 -9.24 -30.20 4.47
C ALA A 129 -8.68 -29.12 5.40
N GLU A 130 -7.44 -29.29 5.88
CA GLU A 130 -6.72 -28.22 6.56
C GLU A 130 -6.41 -27.09 5.59
N ARG A 131 -6.80 -25.88 5.97
CA ARG A 131 -6.64 -24.66 5.17
C ARG A 131 -6.10 -23.53 6.02
N SER A 132 -5.28 -22.70 5.42
CA SER A 132 -4.68 -21.51 6.02
C SER A 132 -5.64 -20.31 5.98
N VAL A 133 -6.83 -20.50 6.56
CA VAL A 133 -7.92 -19.53 6.53
C VAL A 133 -7.49 -18.19 7.13
N SER A 134 -6.74 -18.21 8.23
CA SER A 134 -6.21 -17.00 8.88
C SER A 134 -5.30 -16.20 7.95
N PHE A 135 -4.30 -16.86 7.36
CA PHE A 135 -3.37 -16.25 6.40
C PHE A 135 -4.10 -15.69 5.17
N LEU A 136 -5.00 -16.46 4.55
CA LEU A 136 -5.75 -16.02 3.37
C LEU A 136 -6.67 -14.84 3.69
N THR A 137 -7.34 -14.85 4.85
CA THR A 137 -8.21 -13.74 5.29
C THR A 137 -7.41 -12.47 5.54
N ILE A 138 -6.24 -12.57 6.18
CA ILE A 138 -5.38 -11.41 6.41
C ILE A 138 -4.76 -10.90 5.10
N THR A 139 -4.43 -11.82 4.18
CA THR A 139 -3.96 -11.49 2.82
C THR A 139 -5.06 -10.78 2.02
N PHE A 140 -6.33 -11.14 2.20
CA PHE A 140 -7.46 -10.41 1.63
C PHE A 140 -7.48 -8.95 2.08
N PHE A 141 -7.37 -8.69 3.38
CA PHE A 141 -7.35 -7.31 3.89
C PHE A 141 -6.12 -6.53 3.42
N THR A 142 -4.96 -7.19 3.33
CA THR A 142 -3.73 -6.60 2.78
C THR A 142 -3.91 -6.22 1.31
N GLY A 143 -4.49 -7.11 0.50
CA GLY A 143 -4.84 -6.84 -0.89
C GLY A 143 -5.87 -5.72 -1.03
N LEU A 144 -6.87 -5.67 -0.13
CA LEU A 144 -7.91 -4.65 -0.12
C LEU A 144 -7.30 -3.27 0.09
N VAL A 145 -6.38 -3.16 1.05
CA VAL A 145 -5.60 -1.94 1.30
C VAL A 145 -4.77 -1.57 0.07
N GLY A 146 -4.04 -2.52 -0.51
CA GLY A 146 -3.23 -2.27 -1.70
C GLY A 146 -4.05 -1.74 -2.88
N CYS A 147 -5.10 -2.45 -3.28
CA CYS A 147 -5.96 -2.06 -4.40
C CYS A 147 -6.68 -0.73 -4.17
N THR A 148 -7.13 -0.47 -2.93
CA THR A 148 -7.86 0.78 -2.60
C THR A 148 -6.91 1.97 -2.47
N SER A 149 -5.67 1.75 -2.06
CA SER A 149 -4.69 2.80 -1.79
C SER A 149 -4.37 3.62 -3.03
N SER A 150 -4.08 3.00 -4.18
CA SER A 150 -3.78 3.73 -5.43
C SER A 150 -4.97 4.61 -5.87
N VAL A 151 -6.22 4.16 -5.67
CA VAL A 151 -7.42 4.94 -6.03
C VAL A 151 -7.70 6.10 -5.07
N LEU A 152 -7.40 5.93 -3.78
CA LEU A 152 -7.65 6.94 -2.75
C LEU A 152 -6.50 7.97 -2.65
N PHE A 153 -5.26 7.53 -2.81
CA PHE A 153 -4.07 8.34 -2.53
C PHE A 153 -3.77 9.30 -3.66
N TYR A 154 -3.94 8.92 -4.93
CA TYR A 154 -3.70 9.85 -6.06
C TYR A 154 -4.59 11.10 -6.02
N PRO A 155 -5.91 11.02 -5.79
CA PRO A 155 -6.74 12.20 -5.60
C PRO A 155 -6.30 13.03 -4.38
N TYR A 156 -5.86 12.41 -3.29
CA TYR A 156 -5.37 13.14 -2.12
C TYR A 156 -4.08 13.91 -2.42
N LEU A 157 -3.17 13.31 -3.19
CA LEU A 157 -1.90 13.93 -3.59
C LEU A 157 -2.08 15.16 -4.48
N ARG A 158 -3.29 15.40 -5.00
CA ARG A 158 -3.64 16.65 -5.72
C ARG A 158 -3.56 17.90 -4.85
N HIS A 159 -3.36 17.80 -3.54
CA HIS A 159 -3.16 18.95 -2.67
C HIS A 159 -1.66 19.32 -2.54
N PHE A 160 -0.74 18.48 -3.04
CA PHE A 160 0.71 18.69 -2.98
C PHE A 160 1.27 19.07 -4.36
N ARG A 161 2.48 19.63 -4.43
CA ARG A 161 3.14 19.90 -5.73
C ARG A 161 3.42 18.59 -6.48
N ASP A 162 3.33 18.59 -7.82
CA ASP A 162 3.46 17.38 -8.66
C ASP A 162 4.79 16.64 -8.47
N VAL A 163 5.81 17.39 -8.05
CA VAL A 163 7.11 16.88 -7.58
C VAL A 163 6.96 15.75 -6.55
N TYR A 164 6.05 15.90 -5.59
CA TYR A 164 5.86 14.93 -4.51
C TYR A 164 5.03 13.72 -4.95
N LEU A 165 4.15 13.89 -5.95
CA LEU A 165 3.49 12.78 -6.62
C LEU A 165 4.52 11.88 -7.32
N ALA A 166 5.51 12.47 -8.00
CA ALA A 166 6.60 11.69 -8.59
C ALA A 166 7.39 10.91 -7.52
N THR A 167 7.73 11.55 -6.38
CA THR A 167 8.41 10.87 -5.27
C THR A 167 7.57 9.73 -4.67
N TYR A 168 6.26 9.92 -4.54
CA TYR A 168 5.33 8.88 -4.12
C TYR A 168 5.31 7.69 -5.08
N LEU A 169 5.23 7.94 -6.39
CA LEU A 169 5.24 6.89 -7.42
C LEU A 169 6.56 6.09 -7.42
N VAL A 170 7.69 6.77 -7.18
CA VAL A 170 8.97 6.10 -6.95
C VAL A 170 8.89 5.19 -5.72
N GLY A 171 8.30 5.65 -4.62
CA GLY A 171 8.04 4.83 -3.43
C GLY A 171 7.18 3.60 -3.73
N GLU A 172 6.09 3.76 -4.48
CA GLU A 172 5.22 2.66 -4.90
C GLU A 172 6.02 1.60 -5.70
N GLY A 173 6.96 2.01 -6.56
CA GLY A 173 7.90 1.09 -7.20
C GLY A 173 8.87 0.39 -6.23
N LEU A 174 9.38 1.11 -5.23
CA LEU A 174 10.28 0.54 -4.20
C LEU A 174 9.61 -0.51 -3.33
N SER A 175 8.27 -0.53 -3.24
CA SER A 175 7.50 -1.53 -2.50
C SER A 175 7.76 -2.97 -2.92
N GLY A 176 8.15 -3.22 -4.18
CA GLY A 176 8.53 -4.53 -4.68
C GLY A 176 10.03 -4.82 -4.49
N LEU A 177 10.86 -3.78 -4.60
CA LEU A 177 12.31 -3.90 -4.47
C LEU A 177 12.73 -4.28 -3.05
N LEU A 178 12.18 -3.61 -2.04
CA LEU A 178 12.58 -3.84 -0.65
C LEU A 178 12.34 -5.29 -0.20
N PRO A 179 11.16 -5.90 -0.38
CA PRO A 179 10.96 -7.31 -0.05
C PRO A 179 11.83 -8.25 -0.88
N SER A 180 12.12 -7.92 -2.14
CA SER A 180 13.00 -8.73 -2.99
C SER A 180 14.42 -8.78 -2.44
N VAL A 181 14.98 -7.64 -2.04
CA VAL A 181 16.30 -7.56 -1.40
C VAL A 181 16.30 -8.34 -0.08
N LEU A 182 15.26 -8.19 0.74
CA LEU A 182 15.14 -8.93 1.99
C LEU A 182 15.07 -10.45 1.76
N SER A 183 14.29 -10.89 0.77
CA SER A 183 14.15 -12.30 0.39
C SER A 183 15.47 -12.89 -0.11
N LEU A 184 16.25 -12.11 -0.87
CA LEU A 184 17.59 -12.50 -1.31
C LEU A 184 18.56 -12.65 -0.13
N VAL A 185 18.57 -11.68 0.80
CA VAL A 185 19.39 -11.76 2.02
C VAL A 185 18.98 -12.95 2.90
N GLN A 186 17.70 -13.27 2.94
CA GLN A 186 17.16 -14.45 3.63
C GLN A 186 17.52 -15.77 2.95
N GLY A 187 18.01 -15.75 1.70
CA GLY A 187 18.34 -16.96 0.95
C GLY A 187 17.12 -17.73 0.43
N ALA A 188 15.95 -17.10 0.33
CA ALA A 188 14.69 -17.79 0.02
C ALA A 188 14.62 -18.44 -1.39
N GLY A 189 15.61 -18.18 -2.26
CA GLY A 189 15.73 -18.75 -3.60
C GLY A 189 16.95 -19.66 -3.82
N GLY A 190 17.73 -19.95 -2.78
CA GLY A 190 18.93 -20.77 -2.87
C GLY A 190 18.80 -22.05 -2.03
N GLU A 191 18.27 -23.12 -2.65
CA GLU A 191 18.56 -24.52 -2.31
C GLU A 191 19.23 -25.19 -3.52
#